data_AF-A0A356A166-F1
#
_entry.id   AF-A0A356A166-F1
#
_cell.length_a   1.000
_cell.length_b   1.000
_cell.length_c   1.000
_cell.angle_alpha   90.00
_cell.angle_beta   90.00
_cell.angle_gamma   90.00
#
_symmetry.space_group_name_H-M   'P 1'
#
loop_
_entity.id
_entity.type
_entity.pdbx_description
1 polymer ?
#
loop_
_entity_poly.entity_id
_entity_poly.type
_entity_poly.pdbx_seq_one_letter_code
_entity_poly.pdbx_strand_id
1 'polypeptide(L)'
;MIMAYVTRCPYCGTVWLLPNKETAEACPVKCSKCQKCFDATRDLLCVPDALFPQNHTDSQETVPQESLSAPEPEKTTSSCLSPTEQPPIQAPVRAPV
;
A
#
# COMPACT_ATOMS: atom_id res chain seq x y z
N MET A 1 -9.66 -25.56 -3.89
CA MET A 1 -9.97 -24.67 -5.05
C MET A 1 -9.21 -23.39 -4.84
N ILE A 2 -8.48 -22.90 -5.85
CA ILE A 2 -7.77 -21.61 -5.76
C ILE A 2 -8.83 -20.51 -5.96
N MET A 3 -8.78 -19.48 -5.12
CA MET A 3 -9.67 -18.32 -5.18
C MET A 3 -8.88 -17.11 -5.63
N ALA A 4 -9.50 -16.26 -6.44
CA ALA A 4 -8.98 -14.99 -6.91
C ALA A 4 -9.74 -13.84 -6.23
N TYR A 5 -9.01 -12.77 -5.92
CA TYR A 5 -9.56 -11.58 -5.29
C TYR A 5 -9.56 -10.43 -6.29
N VAL A 6 -10.72 -9.89 -6.59
CA VAL A 6 -10.89 -8.85 -7.62
C VAL A 6 -11.44 -7.59 -6.98
N THR A 7 -10.92 -6.42 -7.34
CA THR A 7 -11.46 -5.13 -6.90
C THR A 7 -11.53 -4.14 -8.06
N ARG A 8 -12.31 -3.07 -7.90
CA ARG A 8 -12.49 -2.04 -8.92
C ARG A 8 -12.13 -0.67 -8.37
N CYS A 9 -11.40 0.12 -9.17
CA CYS A 9 -11.14 1.50 -8.82
C CYS A 9 -12.44 2.33 -8.90
N PRO A 10 -12.87 3.00 -7.82
CA PRO A 10 -14.12 3.76 -7.81
C PRO A 10 -14.05 5.03 -8.68
N TYR A 11 -12.84 5.50 -9.02
CA TYR A 11 -12.65 6.75 -9.76
C TYR A 11 -12.67 6.57 -11.28
N CYS A 12 -12.08 5.47 -11.79
CA CYS A 12 -11.94 5.25 -13.24
C CYS A 12 -12.49 3.90 -13.71
N GLY A 13 -12.95 3.05 -12.79
CA GLY A 13 -13.56 1.76 -13.10
C GLY A 13 -12.59 0.66 -13.52
N THR A 14 -11.27 0.90 -13.48
CA THR A 14 -10.26 -0.12 -13.78
C THR A 14 -10.37 -1.28 -12.78
N VAL A 15 -10.35 -2.52 -13.28
CA VAL A 15 -10.43 -3.76 -12.49
C VAL A 15 -9.03 -4.27 -12.16
N TRP A 16 -8.87 -4.82 -10.96
CA TRP A 16 -7.61 -5.28 -10.37
C TRP A 16 -7.78 -6.70 -9.87
N LEU A 17 -6.79 -7.54 -10.16
CA LEU A 17 -6.59 -8.82 -9.50
C LEU A 17 -5.59 -8.63 -8.36
N LEU A 18 -6.01 -8.95 -7.13
CA LEU A 18 -5.17 -8.93 -5.93
C LEU A 18 -4.65 -10.33 -5.63
N PRO A 19 -3.43 -10.45 -5.08
CA PRO A 19 -2.82 -11.75 -4.79
C PRO A 19 -3.52 -12.47 -3.63
N ASN A 20 -4.05 -11.73 -2.67
CA ASN A 20 -4.78 -12.26 -1.52
C ASN A 20 -5.69 -11.19 -0.91
N LYS A 21 -6.59 -11.63 0.00
CA LYS A 21 -7.49 -10.75 0.74
C LYS A 21 -6.73 -9.74 1.62
N GLU A 22 -5.65 -10.18 2.27
CA GLU A 22 -4.87 -9.35 3.19
C GLU A 22 -4.30 -8.10 2.50
N THR A 23 -3.94 -8.19 1.22
CA THR A 23 -3.48 -7.04 0.43
C THR A 23 -4.56 -5.95 0.32
N ALA A 24 -5.83 -6.33 0.24
CA ALA A 24 -6.93 -5.37 0.21
C ALA A 24 -7.11 -4.67 1.57
N GLU A 25 -6.89 -5.42 2.65
CA GLU A 25 -7.14 -4.97 4.03
C GLU A 25 -5.98 -4.21 4.65
N ALA A 26 -4.75 -4.44 4.19
CA ALA A 26 -3.55 -3.86 4.79
C ALA A 26 -3.50 -2.34 4.63
N CYS A 27 -3.70 -1.84 3.39
CA CYS A 27 -3.55 -0.43 3.05
C CYS A 27 -4.39 -0.05 1.81
N PRO A 28 -4.75 1.24 1.64
CA PRO A 28 -5.27 1.74 0.38
C PRO A 28 -4.32 1.45 -0.79
N VAL A 29 -4.86 1.02 -1.92
CA VAL A 29 -4.09 0.69 -3.13
C VAL A 29 -4.08 1.87 -4.10
N LYS A 30 -2.99 2.04 -4.85
CA LYS A 30 -2.87 3.10 -5.86
C LYS A 30 -3.21 2.56 -7.25
N CYS A 31 -4.21 3.17 -7.89
CA CYS A 31 -4.61 2.77 -9.24
C CYS A 31 -3.53 3.12 -10.29
N SER A 32 -2.95 2.13 -10.97
CA SER A 32 -2.05 2.30 -12.12
C SER A 32 -2.60 3.15 -13.27
N LYS A 33 -3.94 3.20 -13.47
CA LYS A 33 -4.56 4.02 -14.52
C LYS A 33 -4.77 5.49 -14.13
N CYS A 34 -5.53 5.76 -13.06
CA CYS A 34 -5.86 7.13 -12.68
C CYS A 34 -4.97 7.71 -11.56
N GLN A 35 -4.03 6.92 -11.04
CA GLN A 35 -3.06 7.28 -9.99
C GLN A 35 -3.69 7.71 -8.65
N LYS A 36 -5.00 7.52 -8.46
CA LYS A 36 -5.70 7.77 -7.20
C LYS A 36 -5.56 6.56 -6.26
N CYS A 37 -5.39 6.85 -4.98
CA CYS A 37 -5.44 5.84 -3.92
C CYS A 37 -6.90 5.56 -3.55
N PHE A 38 -7.25 4.29 -3.35
CA PHE A 38 -8.58 3.88 -2.93
C PHE A 38 -8.51 2.69 -1.98
N ASP A 39 -9.54 2.55 -1.16
CA ASP A 39 -9.73 1.37 -0.32
C ASP A 39 -10.20 0.19 -1.18
N ALA A 40 -9.35 -0.83 -1.28
CA ALA A 40 -9.60 -2.01 -2.10
C ALA A 40 -10.68 -2.95 -1.53
N THR A 41 -10.98 -2.86 -0.22
CA THR A 41 -11.98 -3.70 0.44
C THR A 41 -13.41 -3.35 0.02
N ARG A 42 -13.64 -2.11 -0.41
CA ARG A 42 -14.95 -1.54 -0.75
C ARG A 42 -15.72 -2.31 -1.81
N ASP A 43 -15.02 -2.78 -2.84
CA ASP A 43 -15.56 -3.53 -3.98
C ASP A 43 -14.82 -4.87 -4.17
N LEU A 44 -14.34 -5.46 -3.08
CA LEU A 44 -13.61 -6.73 -3.12
C LEU A 44 -14.53 -7.92 -3.37
N LEU A 45 -14.27 -8.67 -4.43
CA LEU A 45 -14.97 -9.89 -4.81
C LEU A 45 -14.02 -11.08 -4.70
N CYS A 46 -14.50 -12.15 -4.06
CA CYS A 46 -13.86 -13.46 -4.06
C CYS A 46 -14.52 -14.32 -5.13
N VAL A 47 -13.74 -14.75 -6.11
CA VAL A 47 -14.23 -15.53 -7.25
C VAL A 47 -13.35 -16.75 -7.48
N PRO A 48 -13.86 -17.85 -8.08
CA PRO A 48 -13.03 -18.99 -8.44
C PRO A 48 -11.93 -18.58 -9.42
N ASP A 49 -10.70 -19.02 -9.17
CA ASP A 49 -9.55 -18.73 -10.04
C ASP A 49 -9.74 -19.27 -11.48
N ALA A 50 -10.51 -20.35 -11.63
CA ALA A 50 -10.84 -20.96 -12.93
C ALA A 50 -11.58 -20.02 -13.91
N LEU A 51 -12.08 -18.87 -13.44
CA LEU A 51 -12.68 -17.84 -14.30
C LEU A 51 -11.62 -17.00 -15.03
N PHE A 52 -10.38 -16.98 -14.53
CA PHE A 52 -9.28 -16.32 -15.19
C PHE A 52 -8.60 -17.33 -16.10
N PRO A 53 -8.43 -17.03 -17.40
CA PRO A 53 -7.61 -17.88 -18.25
C PRO A 53 -6.22 -17.92 -17.61
N GLN A 54 -5.78 -19.12 -17.23
CA GLN A 54 -4.46 -19.33 -16.67
C GLN A 54 -3.45 -18.96 -17.75
N ASN A 55 -3.04 -17.70 -17.77
CA ASN A 55 -1.78 -17.33 -18.36
C ASN A 55 -0.76 -17.92 -17.40
N HIS A 56 -0.38 -19.18 -17.65
CA HIS A 56 0.80 -19.78 -17.08
C HIS A 56 1.99 -18.91 -17.54
N THR A 57 2.18 -17.77 -16.90
CA THR A 57 3.49 -17.17 -16.82
C THR A 57 4.25 -18.11 -15.90
N ASP A 58 4.86 -19.11 -16.53
CA ASP A 58 6.07 -19.77 -16.04
C ASP A 58 7.10 -18.65 -15.80
N SER A 59 6.93 -17.93 -14.70
CA SER A 59 8.00 -17.13 -14.12
C SER A 59 8.72 -18.07 -13.18
N GLN A 60 9.39 -19.07 -13.77
CA GLN A 60 10.56 -19.62 -13.13
C GLN A 60 11.54 -18.46 -13.01
N GLU A 61 11.51 -17.87 -11.83
CA GLU A 61 12.56 -17.04 -11.28
C GLU A 61 13.86 -17.85 -11.35
N THR A 62 14.60 -17.70 -12.46
CA THR A 62 16.01 -18.05 -12.48
C THR A 62 16.70 -16.97 -11.68
N VAL A 63 16.80 -17.19 -10.37
CA VAL A 63 17.77 -16.52 -9.51
C VAL A 63 19.15 -17.02 -9.94
N PRO A 64 20.08 -16.18 -10.43
CA PRO A 64 21.49 -16.48 -10.26
C PRO A 64 21.81 -16.14 -8.81
N GLN A 65 21.87 -17.17 -7.97
CA GLN A 65 22.52 -17.07 -6.66
C GLN A 65 24.01 -16.89 -6.92
N GLU A 66 24.56 -15.72 -6.65
CA GLU A 66 26.02 -15.56 -6.46
C GLU A 66 26.29 -14.79 -5.17
N SER A 67 26.53 -15.59 -4.13
CA SER A 67 27.43 -15.44 -2.98
C SER A 67 27.96 -14.05 -2.58
N LEU A 68 27.65 -13.70 -1.33
CA LEU A 68 28.57 -13.21 -0.29
C LEU A 68 29.71 -12.27 -0.72
N SER A 69 29.62 -10.99 -0.33
CA SER A 69 30.64 -10.35 0.52
C SER A 69 30.15 -9.00 1.05
N ALA A 70 30.28 -8.82 2.36
CA ALA A 70 30.14 -7.55 3.07
C ALA A 70 31.17 -6.52 2.56
N PRO A 71 30.94 -5.21 2.76
CA PRO A 71 31.46 -4.58 3.97
C PRO A 71 30.54 -3.51 4.61
N GLU A 72 30.49 -3.49 5.94
CA GLU A 72 30.41 -2.23 6.71
C GLU A 72 31.81 -1.59 6.69
N PRO A 73 32.02 -0.26 6.89
CA PRO A 73 31.33 0.55 7.91
C PRO A 73 31.13 2.07 7.59
N GLU A 74 30.57 2.76 8.60
CA GLU A 74 30.70 4.19 8.96
C GLU A 74 29.76 5.26 8.36
N LYS A 75 28.77 5.63 9.21
CA LYS A 75 28.67 6.94 9.87
C LYS A 75 29.07 8.17 9.03
N THR A 76 28.09 9.00 8.66
CA THR A 76 28.11 10.47 8.83
C THR A 76 26.70 11.04 8.59
N THR A 77 26.12 11.61 9.66
CA THR A 77 25.34 12.85 9.73
C THR A 77 24.32 13.18 8.63
N SER A 78 23.05 13.27 9.02
CA SER A 78 22.28 14.54 9.04
C SER A 78 20.87 14.24 9.57
N SER A 79 20.57 14.57 10.82
CA SER A 79 19.72 15.73 11.19
C SER A 79 18.36 15.71 10.45
N CYS A 80 17.21 15.58 11.11
CA CYS A 80 16.80 16.35 12.27
C CYS A 80 15.82 15.56 13.15
N LEU A 81 16.06 15.63 14.46
CA LEU A 81 15.02 15.57 15.48
C LEU A 81 14.07 16.77 15.27
N SER A 82 12.76 16.49 15.34
CA SER A 82 11.64 17.44 15.48
C SER A 82 11.95 18.51 16.54
N PRO A 83 11.38 19.75 16.50
CA PRO A 83 9.93 19.95 16.74
C PRO A 83 9.34 21.30 16.21
N THR A 84 8.03 21.42 15.96
CA THR A 84 7.33 22.74 15.99
C THR A 84 5.83 22.49 16.21
N GLU A 85 5.40 22.47 17.47
CA GLU A 85 4.63 23.53 18.14
C GLU A 85 3.12 23.49 17.85
N GLN A 86 2.40 22.88 18.81
CA GLN A 86 1.06 23.32 19.17
C GLN A 86 1.19 24.69 19.84
N PRO A 87 0.46 25.73 19.41
CA PRO A 87 0.47 27.01 20.12
C PRO A 87 -0.21 26.85 21.49
N PRO A 88 0.33 27.45 22.57
CA PRO A 88 -0.37 27.54 23.84
C PRO A 88 -1.48 28.57 23.71
N ILE A 89 -2.72 28.15 23.51
CA ILE A 89 -3.84 29.08 23.63
C ILE A 89 -4.12 29.30 25.12
N GLN A 90 -3.57 30.38 25.67
CA GLN A 90 -4.04 30.96 26.92
C GLN A 90 -4.89 32.21 26.65
N ALA A 91 -6.20 32.05 26.95
CA ALA A 91 -7.23 32.97 27.47
C ALA A 91 -7.48 34.36 26.83
N PRO A 92 -8.76 34.79 26.85
CA PRO A 92 -9.10 35.77 27.88
C PRO A 92 -10.40 35.46 28.64
N VAL A 93 -10.32 35.66 29.96
CA VAL A 93 -11.43 35.88 30.89
C VAL A 93 -12.38 36.95 30.34
N ARG A 94 -13.68 36.67 30.30
CA ARG A 94 -14.73 37.68 30.21
C ARG A 94 -15.68 37.53 31.42
N ALA A 95 -15.50 38.40 32.40
CA ALA A 95 -16.64 39.06 33.05
C ALA A 95 -17.07 40.22 32.11
N PRO A 96 -18.34 40.65 32.03
CA PRO A 96 -19.09 41.34 33.11
C PRO A 96 -20.62 41.02 33.05
N VAL A 97 -21.59 41.57 33.80
CA VAL A 97 -21.83 42.81 34.57
C VAL A 97 -22.69 42.43 35.78
#